data_AF-A0A258H7Q2-F1
#
_entry.id   AF-A0A258H7Q2-F1
#
_cell.length_a   1.000
_cell.length_b   1.000
_cell.length_c   1.000
_cell.angle_alpha   90.00
_cell.angle_beta   90.00
_cell.angle_gamma   90.00
#
_symmetry.space_group_name_H-M   'P 1'
#
loop_
_entity.id
_entity.type
_entity.pdbx_description
1 polymer ?
#
loop_
_entity_poly.entity_id
_entity_poly.type
_entity_poly.pdbx_seq_one_letter_code
_entity_poly.pdbx_strand_id
1 'polypeptide(L)'
;MTPDAPVPTAPARGNPLMTILGAVLIAFIAGLAVMAVVFRAGDWWEQPETAPAPLVQPPISAAPVTAPGMDVATLAAREQALAARLEALDSRLRAADADARVAASYAGRAEAMMLVFGARRALERGQGLGTIEGELRRRLGGAEPDAVAAVVSASGEPITLEDLRVAFDQIAPRLSTSQPDDGWLNAIQRELSTLVIIRKQDAPSPHPRERLARARRLLGQGHVEAALAEVSRLPGAQGAESWMAAAGRYIETRRALDTLENAAIAGKAEPVPGARTPTPAAPTAPAQDIQGE
;
A
#
# COMPACT_ATOMS: atom_id res chain seq x y z
N MET A 1 59.01 26.77 -53.15
CA MET A 1 57.89 27.71 -52.92
C MET A 1 56.63 27.05 -53.46
N THR A 2 55.92 26.33 -52.59
CA THR A 2 54.54 25.86 -52.76
C THR A 2 54.03 25.53 -51.34
N PRO A 3 52.85 26.03 -50.96
CA PRO A 3 52.47 26.23 -49.55
C PRO A 3 51.98 24.96 -48.83
N ASP A 4 52.17 24.98 -47.51
CA ASP A 4 51.61 24.05 -46.52
C ASP A 4 50.11 23.79 -46.75
N ALA A 5 49.72 22.52 -46.77
CA ALA A 5 48.32 22.11 -46.78
C ALA A 5 47.75 22.22 -45.35
N PRO A 6 46.54 22.80 -45.18
CA PRO A 6 45.94 22.96 -43.85
C PRO A 6 45.50 21.62 -43.27
N VAL A 7 45.89 21.38 -42.02
CA VAL A 7 45.41 20.25 -41.19
C VAL A 7 43.90 20.42 -40.96
N PRO A 8 43.07 19.37 -41.13
CA PRO A 8 41.65 19.46 -40.83
C PRO A 8 41.44 19.66 -39.32
N THR A 9 40.72 20.71 -38.95
CA THR A 9 40.28 20.95 -37.57
C THR A 9 39.18 19.95 -37.21
N ALA A 10 39.36 19.23 -36.10
CA ALA A 10 38.34 18.34 -35.54
C ALA A 10 37.07 19.15 -35.20
N PRO A 11 35.85 18.61 -35.42
CA PRO A 11 34.63 19.31 -35.07
C PRO A 11 34.58 19.51 -33.55
N ALA A 12 34.25 20.74 -33.13
CA ALA A 12 34.07 21.09 -31.73
C ALA A 12 33.04 20.14 -31.10
N ARG A 13 33.50 19.33 -30.14
CA ARG A 13 32.67 18.38 -29.41
C ARG A 13 31.74 19.18 -28.49
N GLY A 14 30.58 19.56 -29.02
CA GLY A 14 29.53 20.27 -28.30
C GLY A 14 29.12 19.50 -27.05
N ASN A 15 28.92 20.22 -25.95
CA ASN A 15 28.63 19.63 -24.65
C ASN A 15 27.29 18.85 -24.73
N PRO A 16 27.28 17.51 -24.68
CA PRO A 16 26.08 16.70 -24.92
C PRO A 16 25.03 16.98 -23.84
N LEU A 17 25.50 17.45 -22.67
CA LEU A 17 24.67 17.90 -21.56
C LEU A 17 23.80 19.11 -21.94
N MET A 18 24.33 20.10 -22.68
CA MET A 18 23.53 21.28 -23.09
C MET A 18 22.52 20.93 -24.17
N THR A 19 22.82 19.96 -25.05
CA THR A 19 21.88 19.47 -26.06
C THR A 19 20.78 18.61 -25.43
N ILE A 20 21.12 17.75 -24.47
CA ILE A 20 20.13 16.98 -23.69
C ILE A 20 19.25 17.93 -22.86
N LEU A 21 19.84 18.92 -22.19
CA LEU A 21 19.08 19.89 -21.40
C LEU A 21 18.16 20.74 -22.29
N GLY A 22 18.62 21.14 -23.47
CA GLY A 22 17.80 21.82 -24.47
C GLY A 22 16.63 20.96 -24.95
N ALA A 23 16.88 19.69 -25.26
CA ALA A 23 15.84 18.75 -25.69
C ALA A 23 14.80 18.50 -24.58
N VAL A 24 15.23 18.35 -23.32
CA VAL A 24 14.35 18.20 -22.15
C VAL A 24 13.52 19.46 -21.93
N LEU A 25 14.12 20.65 -22.07
CA LEU A 25 13.40 21.92 -21.92
C LEU A 25 12.35 22.10 -23.02
N ILE A 26 12.66 21.75 -24.26
CA ILE A 26 11.70 21.81 -25.38
C ILE A 26 10.57 20.81 -25.16
N ALA A 27 10.87 19.58 -24.74
CA ALA A 27 9.86 18.57 -24.43
C ALA A 27 8.95 19.02 -23.26
N PHE A 28 9.53 19.68 -22.25
CA PHE A 28 8.78 20.23 -21.12
C PHE A 28 7.84 21.37 -21.54
N ILE A 29 8.31 22.29 -22.39
CA ILE A 29 7.48 23.39 -22.91
C ILE A 29 6.38 22.84 -23.85
N ALA A 30 6.70 21.84 -24.68
CA ALA A 30 5.71 21.18 -25.52
C ALA A 30 4.64 20.45 -24.67
N GLY A 31 5.05 19.78 -23.59
CA GLY A 31 4.14 19.18 -22.62
C GLY A 31 3.23 20.20 -21.95
N LEU A 32 3.78 21.36 -21.54
CA LEU A 32 2.99 22.46 -20.98
C LEU A 32 2.02 23.08 -21.99
N ALA A 33 2.41 23.20 -23.27
CA ALA A 33 1.54 23.70 -24.32
C ALA A 33 0.37 22.73 -24.59
N VAL A 34 0.63 21.42 -24.62
CA VAL A 34 -0.43 20.39 -24.73
C VAL A 34 -1.33 20.43 -23.50
N MET A 35 -0.77 20.53 -22.30
CA MET A 35 -1.53 20.66 -21.05
C MET A 35 -2.43 21.90 -21.06
N ALA A 36 -1.93 23.04 -21.55
CA ALA A 36 -2.69 24.28 -21.67
C ALA A 36 -3.81 24.18 -22.71
N VAL A 37 -3.59 23.48 -23.83
CA VAL A 37 -4.63 23.20 -24.83
C VAL A 37 -5.69 22.27 -24.26
N VAL A 38 -5.32 21.22 -23.53
CA VAL A 38 -6.27 20.30 -22.87
C VAL A 38 -7.08 21.02 -21.79
N PHE A 39 -6.44 21.91 -21.00
CA PHE A 39 -7.15 22.74 -20.02
C PHE A 39 -8.06 23.78 -20.66
N ARG A 40 -7.65 24.38 -21.79
CA ARG A 40 -8.46 25.35 -22.54
C ARG A 40 -9.60 24.68 -23.32
N ALA A 41 -9.44 23.41 -23.69
CA ALA A 41 -10.46 22.58 -24.34
C ALA A 41 -11.50 22.00 -23.36
N GLY A 42 -11.43 22.34 -22.07
CA GLY A 42 -12.62 22.58 -21.23
C GLY A 42 -13.57 21.43 -20.91
N ASP A 43 -13.38 20.21 -21.42
CA ASP A 43 -14.39 19.13 -21.29
C ASP A 43 -14.00 18.00 -20.31
N TRP A 44 -12.80 18.00 -19.72
CA TRP A 44 -12.38 16.87 -18.88
C TRP A 44 -12.83 16.95 -17.40
N TRP A 45 -13.38 18.09 -16.98
CA TRP A 45 -14.06 18.27 -15.68
C TRP A 45 -15.59 18.37 -15.81
N GLU A 46 -16.12 18.52 -17.03
CA GLU A 46 -17.54 18.34 -17.28
C GLU A 46 -17.84 16.84 -17.40
N GLN A 47 -17.77 16.13 -16.27
CA GLN A 47 -18.86 15.19 -16.05
C GLN A 47 -20.13 16.04 -16.15
N PRO A 48 -21.18 15.61 -16.88
CA PRO A 48 -22.47 16.17 -16.62
C PRO A 48 -22.77 15.81 -15.16
N GLU A 49 -22.45 16.72 -14.23
CA GLU A 49 -23.45 17.12 -13.28
C GLU A 49 -24.66 17.33 -14.16
N THR A 50 -25.56 16.35 -14.17
CA THR A 50 -26.96 16.63 -14.37
C THR A 50 -27.28 17.68 -13.32
N ALA A 51 -27.00 18.95 -13.65
CA ALA A 51 -27.68 20.08 -13.10
C ALA A 51 -29.14 19.63 -13.11
N PRO A 52 -29.83 19.60 -11.95
CA PRO A 52 -31.24 19.29 -11.97
C PRO A 52 -31.81 20.17 -13.06
N ALA A 53 -32.38 19.54 -14.09
CA ALA A 53 -33.00 20.26 -15.19
C ALA A 53 -33.76 21.41 -14.52
N PRO A 54 -33.59 22.68 -14.96
CA PRO A 54 -34.35 23.76 -14.38
C PRO A 54 -35.75 23.22 -14.34
N LEU A 55 -36.33 23.14 -13.14
CA LEU A 55 -37.72 22.77 -13.00
C LEU A 55 -38.39 23.81 -13.88
N VAL A 56 -38.71 23.43 -15.12
CA VAL A 56 -39.74 24.07 -15.90
C VAL A 56 -40.93 23.74 -15.05
N GLN A 57 -41.15 24.59 -14.04
CA GLN A 57 -42.41 24.69 -13.39
C GLN A 57 -43.32 24.88 -14.59
N PRO A 58 -44.20 23.91 -14.91
CA PRO A 58 -45.26 24.20 -15.85
C PRO A 58 -45.86 25.50 -15.34
N PRO A 59 -46.13 26.49 -16.21
CA PRO A 59 -46.78 27.70 -15.78
C PRO A 59 -47.94 27.25 -14.89
N ILE A 60 -47.91 27.67 -13.63
CA ILE A 60 -49.01 27.44 -12.71
C ILE A 60 -50.08 28.40 -13.20
N SER A 61 -50.67 28.07 -14.34
CA SER A 61 -51.96 28.56 -14.73
C SER A 61 -52.88 27.99 -13.67
N ALA A 62 -53.09 28.78 -12.62
CA ALA A 62 -54.26 28.70 -11.77
C ALA A 62 -55.47 29.04 -12.66
N ALA A 63 -55.78 28.17 -13.61
CA ALA A 63 -57.13 28.06 -14.08
C ALA A 63 -57.92 27.62 -12.83
N PRO A 64 -59.03 28.31 -12.48
CA PRO A 64 -59.89 27.84 -11.43
C PRO A 64 -60.37 26.46 -11.86
N VAL A 65 -59.84 25.41 -11.23
CA VAL A 65 -60.44 24.09 -11.30
C VAL A 65 -61.75 24.21 -10.55
N THR A 66 -62.80 24.59 -11.27
CA THR A 66 -64.16 24.30 -10.85
C THR A 66 -64.17 22.80 -10.58
N ALA A 67 -64.27 22.41 -9.31
CA ALA A 67 -64.38 21.00 -8.95
C ALA A 67 -65.60 20.45 -9.70
N PRO A 68 -65.43 19.58 -10.72
CA PRO A 68 -66.58 18.82 -11.17
C PRO A 68 -66.95 17.93 -9.97
N GLY A 69 -68.25 17.76 -9.74
CA GLY A 69 -68.77 16.94 -8.64
C GLY A 69 -67.96 15.66 -8.49
N MET A 70 -67.72 15.27 -7.23
CA MET A 70 -66.89 14.15 -6.81
C MET A 70 -67.28 12.84 -7.52
N ASP A 71 -66.75 12.64 -8.73
CA ASP A 71 -67.02 11.47 -9.56
C ASP A 71 -66.04 10.37 -9.16
N VAL A 72 -66.60 9.21 -8.81
CA VAL A 72 -65.87 8.03 -8.32
C VAL A 72 -64.76 7.61 -9.29
N ALA A 73 -64.97 7.81 -10.61
CA ALA A 73 -63.97 7.51 -11.63
C ALA A 73 -62.72 8.41 -11.52
N THR A 74 -62.91 9.69 -11.19
CA THR A 74 -61.78 10.65 -11.04
C THR A 74 -60.99 10.41 -9.76
N LEU A 75 -61.65 9.94 -8.69
CA LEU A 75 -60.99 9.55 -7.45
C LEU A 75 -60.14 8.29 -7.65
N ALA A 76 -60.69 7.26 -8.30
CA ALA A 76 -59.98 6.02 -8.62
C ALA A 76 -58.72 6.29 -9.47
N ALA A 77 -58.80 7.18 -10.46
CA ALA A 77 -57.64 7.58 -11.26
C ALA A 77 -56.53 8.28 -10.43
N ARG A 78 -56.91 9.10 -9.45
CA ARG A 78 -55.96 9.74 -8.53
C ARG A 78 -55.30 8.74 -7.59
N GLU A 79 -56.07 7.80 -7.05
CA GLU A 79 -55.55 6.73 -6.19
C GLU A 79 -54.52 5.87 -6.93
N GLN A 80 -54.80 5.49 -8.18
CA GLN A 80 -53.85 4.75 -9.02
C GLN A 80 -52.57 5.55 -9.29
N ALA A 81 -52.69 6.86 -9.57
CA ALA A 81 -51.54 7.72 -9.78
C ALA A 81 -50.68 7.89 -8.51
N LEU A 82 -51.31 7.97 -7.33
CA LEU A 82 -50.61 8.01 -6.05
C LEU A 82 -49.92 6.67 -5.76
N ALA A 83 -50.58 5.54 -5.99
CA ALA A 83 -50.00 4.21 -5.84
C ALA A 83 -48.76 4.04 -6.73
N ALA A 84 -48.82 4.47 -8.00
CA ALA A 84 -47.69 4.43 -8.92
C ALA A 84 -46.53 5.33 -8.46
N ARG A 85 -46.82 6.52 -7.90
CA ARG A 85 -45.79 7.41 -7.33
C ARG A 85 -45.13 6.83 -6.08
N LEU A 86 -45.91 6.17 -5.22
CA LEU A 86 -45.38 5.50 -4.02
C LEU A 86 -44.45 4.35 -4.41
N GLU A 87 -44.84 3.52 -5.37
CA GLU A 87 -43.97 2.45 -5.88
C GLU A 87 -42.68 3.01 -6.50
N ALA A 88 -42.78 4.10 -7.28
CA ALA A 88 -41.61 4.76 -7.84
C ALA A 88 -40.67 5.32 -6.74
N LEU A 89 -41.22 5.93 -5.69
CA LEU A 89 -40.43 6.43 -4.56
C LEU A 89 -39.76 5.28 -3.79
N ASP A 90 -40.48 4.19 -3.53
CA ASP A 90 -39.96 3.01 -2.84
C ASP A 90 -38.83 2.36 -3.64
N SER A 91 -39.00 2.21 -4.96
CA SER A 91 -37.94 1.73 -5.85
C SER A 91 -36.70 2.64 -5.83
N ARG A 92 -36.88 3.96 -5.85
CA ARG A 92 -35.77 4.93 -5.79
C ARG A 92 -35.06 4.92 -4.44
N LEU A 93 -35.79 4.75 -3.34
CA LEU A 93 -35.21 4.61 -2.00
C LEU A 93 -34.37 3.33 -1.90
N ARG A 94 -34.85 2.20 -2.44
CA ARG A 94 -34.05 0.96 -2.49
C ARG A 94 -32.77 1.13 -3.30
N ALA A 95 -32.83 1.81 -4.45
CA ALA A 95 -31.66 2.10 -5.26
C ALA A 95 -30.66 3.00 -4.51
N ALA A 96 -31.15 4.09 -3.89
CA ALA A 96 -30.31 5.01 -3.11
C ALA A 96 -29.65 4.32 -1.90
N ASP A 97 -30.36 3.44 -1.21
CA ASP A 97 -29.81 2.66 -0.10
C ASP A 97 -28.75 1.65 -0.58
N ALA A 98 -28.96 1.00 -1.72
CA ALA A 98 -27.95 0.15 -2.34
C ALA A 98 -26.67 0.94 -2.71
N ASP A 99 -26.83 2.11 -3.35
CA ASP A 99 -25.71 2.98 -3.72
C ASP A 99 -24.96 3.49 -2.48
N ALA A 100 -25.68 3.88 -1.42
CA ALA A 100 -25.08 4.31 -0.16
C ALA A 100 -24.26 3.19 0.50
N ARG A 101 -24.73 1.94 0.47
CA ARG A 101 -23.98 0.79 1.00
C ARG A 101 -22.71 0.52 0.20
N VAL A 102 -22.78 0.63 -1.12
CA VAL A 102 -21.62 0.49 -2.01
C VAL A 102 -20.59 1.59 -1.71
N ALA A 103 -21.03 2.85 -1.60
CA ALA A 103 -20.17 3.98 -1.23
C ALA A 103 -19.53 3.79 0.15
N ALA A 104 -20.30 3.36 1.16
CA ALA A 104 -19.79 3.09 2.50
C ALA A 104 -18.74 1.96 2.50
N SER A 105 -18.91 0.94 1.66
CA SER A 105 -17.92 -0.13 1.50
C SER A 105 -16.60 0.39 0.92
N TYR A 106 -16.66 1.21 -0.13
CA TYR A 106 -15.45 1.83 -0.71
C TYR A 106 -14.75 2.76 0.29
N ALA A 107 -15.51 3.55 1.05
CA ALA A 107 -14.96 4.42 2.09
C ALA A 107 -14.27 3.60 3.20
N GLY A 108 -14.90 2.52 3.66
CA GLY A 108 -14.30 1.61 4.65
C GLY A 108 -13.02 0.94 4.14
N ARG A 109 -12.98 0.56 2.86
CA ARG A 109 -11.78 0.02 2.21
C ARG A 109 -10.65 1.05 2.16
N ALA A 110 -10.97 2.29 1.77
CA ALA A 110 -10.00 3.37 1.71
C ALA A 110 -9.43 3.70 3.09
N GLU A 111 -10.27 3.74 4.12
CA GLU A 111 -9.83 3.95 5.51
C GLU A 111 -8.90 2.84 5.99
N ALA A 112 -9.24 1.56 5.74
CA ALA A 112 -8.39 0.43 6.08
C ALA A 112 -7.01 0.55 5.40
N MET A 113 -6.97 0.94 4.13
CA MET A 113 -5.72 1.21 3.42
C MET A 113 -4.92 2.36 4.04
N MET A 114 -5.58 3.44 4.46
CA MET A 114 -4.91 4.56 5.15
C MET A 114 -4.32 4.14 6.50
N LEU A 115 -5.02 3.30 7.26
CA LEU A 115 -4.51 2.77 8.53
C LEU A 115 -3.27 1.90 8.31
N VAL A 116 -3.30 0.98 7.33
CA VAL A 116 -2.15 0.12 6.99
C VAL A 116 -0.97 0.95 6.49
N PHE A 117 -1.21 1.93 5.61
CA PHE A 117 -0.17 2.85 5.13
C PHE A 117 0.43 3.66 6.28
N GLY A 118 -0.41 4.18 7.18
CA GLY A 118 0.02 4.91 8.37
C GLY A 118 0.90 4.05 9.29
N ALA A 119 0.51 2.80 9.52
CA ALA A 119 1.30 1.84 10.30
C ALA A 119 2.66 1.53 9.66
N ARG A 120 2.68 1.26 8.35
CA ARG A 120 3.91 1.02 7.60
C ARG A 120 4.86 2.22 7.69
N ARG A 121 4.35 3.44 7.48
CA ARG A 121 5.13 4.69 7.59
C ARG A 121 5.63 4.98 9.01
N ALA A 122 4.88 4.60 10.05
CA ALA A 122 5.30 4.76 11.43
C ALA A 122 6.50 3.83 11.72
N LEU A 123 6.35 2.54 11.41
CA LEU A 123 7.38 1.53 11.65
C LEU A 123 8.65 1.76 10.81
N GLU A 124 8.51 2.16 9.54
CA GLU A 124 9.65 2.53 8.68
C GLU A 124 10.47 3.71 9.24
N ARG A 125 9.84 4.59 10.03
CA ARG A 125 10.50 5.71 10.71
C ARG A 125 10.95 5.37 12.13
N GLY A 126 10.80 4.13 12.58
CA GLY A 126 11.11 3.75 13.96
C GLY A 126 10.16 4.37 14.99
N GLN A 127 8.92 4.69 14.60
CA GLN A 127 7.91 5.28 15.49
C GLN A 127 6.87 4.23 15.90
N GLY A 128 6.40 4.34 17.15
CA GLY A 128 5.23 3.60 17.61
C GLY A 128 3.96 4.00 16.84
N LEU A 129 2.93 3.16 16.91
CA LEU A 129 1.69 3.33 16.13
C LEU A 129 0.76 4.43 16.66
N GLY A 130 0.84 4.78 17.94
CA GLY A 130 0.00 5.80 18.56
C GLY A 130 -1.49 5.48 18.39
N THR A 131 -2.28 6.46 17.94
CA THR A 131 -3.73 6.31 17.75
C THR A 131 -4.11 5.24 16.71
N ILE A 132 -3.23 4.97 15.73
CA ILE A 132 -3.47 3.98 14.66
C ILE A 132 -3.62 2.58 15.25
N GLU A 133 -2.93 2.30 16.36
CA GLU A 133 -2.94 1.00 17.03
C GLU A 133 -4.35 0.58 17.49
N GLY A 134 -5.12 1.53 18.04
CA GLY A 134 -6.50 1.29 18.46
C GLY A 134 -7.42 1.03 17.28
N GLU A 135 -7.24 1.80 16.20
CA GLU A 135 -8.04 1.62 14.98
C GLU A 135 -7.71 0.32 14.25
N LEU A 136 -6.44 -0.07 14.18
CA LEU A 136 -6.02 -1.35 13.59
C LEU A 136 -6.68 -2.53 14.30
N ARG A 137 -6.71 -2.53 15.64
CA ARG A 137 -7.40 -3.57 16.40
C ARG A 137 -8.90 -3.59 16.15
N ARG A 138 -9.55 -2.42 16.14
CA ARG A 138 -11.00 -2.35 15.88
C ARG A 138 -11.35 -2.77 14.47
N ARG A 139 -10.58 -2.32 13.48
CA ARG A 139 -10.91 -2.45 12.06
C ARG A 139 -10.45 -3.77 11.47
N LEU A 140 -9.23 -4.21 11.78
CA LEU A 140 -8.62 -5.39 11.18
C LEU A 140 -8.45 -6.55 12.17
N GLY A 141 -8.63 -6.33 13.49
CA GLY A 141 -8.43 -7.37 14.50
C GLY A 141 -9.43 -8.53 14.40
N GLY A 142 -10.64 -8.30 13.88
CA GLY A 142 -11.60 -9.38 13.62
C GLY A 142 -11.25 -10.25 12.41
N ALA A 143 -10.57 -9.69 11.41
CA ALA A 143 -10.23 -10.38 10.16
C ALA A 143 -8.84 -11.02 10.19
N GLU A 144 -7.85 -10.32 10.78
CA GLU A 144 -6.44 -10.73 10.80
C GLU A 144 -5.84 -10.49 12.20
N PRO A 145 -6.30 -11.21 13.25
CA PRO A 145 -5.89 -10.98 14.63
C PRO A 145 -4.37 -11.16 14.84
N ASP A 146 -3.79 -12.19 14.23
CA ASP A 146 -2.37 -12.51 14.38
C ASP A 146 -1.47 -11.44 13.74
N ALA A 147 -1.85 -10.94 12.55
CA ALA A 147 -1.10 -9.90 11.86
C ALA A 147 -1.17 -8.57 12.61
N VAL A 148 -2.34 -8.22 13.16
CA VAL A 148 -2.48 -7.04 14.03
C VAL A 148 -1.62 -7.20 15.28
N ALA A 149 -1.65 -8.36 15.95
CA ALA A 149 -0.84 -8.61 17.14
C ALA A 149 0.67 -8.49 16.87
N ALA A 150 1.15 -9.03 15.74
CA ALA A 150 2.54 -8.91 15.33
C ALA A 150 2.96 -7.45 15.10
N VAL A 151 2.15 -6.67 14.38
CA VAL A 151 2.43 -5.25 14.10
C VAL A 151 2.39 -4.39 15.36
N VAL A 152 1.43 -4.64 16.25
CA VAL A 152 1.34 -3.99 17.56
C VAL A 152 2.56 -4.31 18.41
N SER A 153 2.94 -5.60 18.51
CA SER A 153 4.11 -6.01 19.29
C SER A 153 5.39 -5.36 18.75
N ALA A 154 5.57 -5.34 17.43
CA ALA A 154 6.71 -4.70 16.79
C ALA A 154 6.75 -3.17 17.01
N SER A 155 5.60 -2.54 17.24
CA SER A 155 5.55 -1.08 17.47
C SER A 155 6.10 -0.62 18.81
N GLY A 156 6.22 -1.52 19.79
CA GLY A 156 6.82 -1.22 21.08
C GLY A 156 8.34 -1.04 21.01
N GLU A 157 8.99 -1.77 20.11
CA GLU A 157 10.43 -1.68 19.84
C GLU A 157 10.66 -1.79 18.32
N PRO A 158 10.37 -0.71 17.57
CA PRO A 158 10.41 -0.76 16.12
C PRO A 158 11.85 -0.86 15.61
N ILE A 159 12.11 -1.88 14.80
CA ILE A 159 13.41 -2.12 14.18
C ILE A 159 13.37 -1.57 12.75
N THR A 160 14.25 -0.64 12.41
CA THR A 160 14.36 -0.12 11.05
C THR A 160 15.40 -0.87 10.23
N LEU A 161 15.32 -0.72 8.90
CA LEU A 161 16.34 -1.25 8.00
C LEU A 161 17.71 -0.63 8.27
N GLU A 162 17.75 0.63 8.68
CA GLU A 162 18.99 1.32 9.01
C GLU A 162 19.60 0.76 10.30
N ASP A 163 18.79 0.50 11.32
CA ASP A 163 19.26 -0.15 12.56
C ASP A 163 19.89 -1.52 12.26
N LEU A 164 19.28 -2.31 11.37
CA LEU A 164 19.83 -3.59 10.94
C LEU A 164 21.17 -3.45 10.21
N ARG A 165 21.34 -2.40 9.40
CA ARG A 165 22.61 -2.14 8.69
C ARG A 165 23.70 -1.71 9.65
N VAL A 166 23.39 -0.77 10.54
CA VAL A 166 24.33 -0.29 11.57
C VAL A 166 24.74 -1.44 12.49
N ALA A 167 23.78 -2.24 12.96
CA ALA A 167 24.07 -3.41 13.78
C ALA A 167 24.88 -4.46 13.01
N PHE A 168 24.60 -4.67 11.73
CA PHE A 168 25.38 -5.57 10.87
C PHE A 168 26.84 -5.12 10.75
N ASP A 169 27.08 -3.82 10.56
CA ASP A 169 28.42 -3.27 10.42
C ASP A 169 29.25 -3.42 11.70
N GLN A 170 28.62 -3.34 12.87
CA GLN A 170 29.26 -3.56 14.17
C GLN A 170 29.69 -5.02 14.38
N ILE A 171 28.89 -5.98 13.91
CA ILE A 171 29.19 -7.43 14.06
C ILE A 171 30.03 -8.00 12.90
N ALA A 172 30.10 -7.30 11.77
CA ALA A 172 30.82 -7.75 10.58
C ALA A 172 32.27 -8.22 10.83
N PRO A 173 33.09 -7.57 11.67
CA PRO A 173 34.44 -8.06 11.95
C PRO A 173 34.45 -9.48 12.53
N ARG A 174 33.52 -9.76 13.46
CA ARG A 174 33.40 -11.06 14.16
C ARG A 174 32.84 -12.15 13.25
N LEU A 175 32.00 -11.78 12.29
CA LEU A 175 31.43 -12.71 11.30
C LEU A 175 32.48 -13.27 10.32
N SER A 176 33.60 -12.57 10.14
CA SER A 176 34.66 -12.95 9.20
C SER A 176 35.73 -13.86 9.82
N THR A 177 35.82 -13.87 11.15
CA THR A 177 36.76 -14.70 11.91
C THR A 177 36.01 -15.89 12.47
N SER A 178 36.28 -17.11 11.98
CA SER A 178 35.95 -18.30 12.78
C SER A 178 36.58 -18.11 14.15
N GLN A 179 35.84 -18.39 15.22
CA GLN A 179 36.40 -18.50 16.57
C GLN A 179 37.67 -19.36 16.49
N PRO A 180 38.81 -18.92 17.07
CA PRO A 180 40.06 -19.65 16.94
C PRO A 180 40.01 -20.95 17.74
N ASP A 181 39.40 -21.98 17.17
CA ASP A 181 39.69 -23.36 17.55
C ASP A 181 41.03 -23.71 16.89
N ASP A 182 42.03 -23.93 17.74
CA ASP A 182 43.37 -24.58 17.68
C ASP A 182 43.94 -25.24 16.39
N GLY A 183 43.30 -25.18 15.22
CA GLY A 183 43.69 -25.91 14.02
C GLY A 183 44.52 -25.13 13.00
N TRP A 184 44.37 -23.81 12.89
CA TRP A 184 44.97 -23.05 11.78
C TRP A 184 46.50 -22.88 11.91
N LEU A 185 46.99 -22.61 13.13
CA LEU A 185 48.43 -22.58 13.42
C LEU A 185 49.06 -23.97 13.24
N ASN A 186 48.31 -25.02 13.59
CA ASN A 186 48.70 -26.42 13.41
C ASN A 186 48.62 -26.89 11.95
N ALA A 187 47.86 -26.20 11.09
CA ALA A 187 47.80 -26.43 9.65
C ALA A 187 49.00 -25.76 8.94
N ILE A 188 49.34 -24.53 9.32
CA ILE A 188 50.51 -23.80 8.81
C ILE A 188 51.81 -24.53 9.15
N GLN A 189 51.94 -25.05 10.38
CA GLN A 189 53.11 -25.81 10.80
C GLN A 189 53.28 -27.13 10.01
N ARG A 190 52.18 -27.70 9.51
CA ARG A 190 52.13 -28.97 8.77
C ARG A 190 52.32 -28.78 7.26
N GLU A 191 51.96 -27.62 6.73
CA GLU A 191 52.25 -27.23 5.35
C GLU A 191 53.73 -26.88 5.16
N LEU A 192 54.37 -26.26 6.17
CA LEU A 192 55.82 -26.01 6.13
C LEU A 192 56.64 -27.32 6.11
N SER A 193 56.13 -28.41 6.66
CA SER A 193 56.77 -29.74 6.56
C SER A 193 56.50 -30.46 5.23
N THR A 194 55.62 -29.94 4.38
CA THR A 194 55.17 -30.59 3.14
C THR A 194 55.48 -29.73 1.90
N LEU A 195 56.56 -28.96 1.94
CA LEU A 195 57.06 -28.21 0.81
C LEU A 195 57.61 -29.16 -0.28
N VAL A 196 56.70 -29.81 -1.01
CA VAL A 196 56.95 -30.44 -2.32
C VAL A 196 55.88 -29.93 -3.29
N ILE A 197 56.40 -29.28 -4.33
CA ILE A 197 55.74 -28.59 -5.44
C ILE A 197 54.65 -29.45 -6.11
N ILE A 198 53.48 -28.88 -6.43
CA ILE A 198 52.76 -29.04 -7.72
C ILE A 198 51.68 -27.95 -7.90
N ARG A 199 51.54 -27.55 -9.16
CA ARG A 199 50.91 -26.38 -9.79
C ARG A 199 49.37 -26.50 -9.97
N LYS A 200 48.66 -25.47 -9.51
CA LYS A 200 47.62 -24.63 -10.18
C LYS A 200 46.48 -25.32 -10.96
N GLN A 201 45.27 -25.34 -10.36
CA GLN A 201 44.01 -24.90 -10.97
C GLN A 201 43.11 -24.30 -9.86
N ASP A 202 43.18 -22.97 -9.75
CA ASP A 202 42.49 -22.17 -8.74
C ASP A 202 41.00 -22.00 -9.08
N ALA A 203 40.14 -22.61 -8.27
CA ALA A 203 38.83 -22.03 -7.94
C ALA A 203 38.64 -22.18 -6.42
N PRO A 204 39.15 -21.24 -5.61
CA PRO A 204 38.99 -21.28 -4.16
C PRO A 204 37.51 -21.13 -3.80
N SER A 205 37.04 -21.94 -2.84
CA SER A 205 35.73 -21.83 -2.21
C SER A 205 35.36 -20.36 -1.92
N PRO A 206 34.09 -19.94 -2.16
CA PRO A 206 33.67 -18.56 -1.95
C PRO A 206 34.03 -18.10 -0.54
N HIS A 207 34.96 -17.15 -0.46
CA HIS A 207 35.53 -16.69 0.79
C HIS A 207 34.41 -16.18 1.73
N PRO A 208 34.48 -16.41 3.06
CA PRO A 208 33.58 -15.78 4.04
C PRO A 208 33.45 -14.25 3.86
N ARG A 209 34.52 -13.60 3.38
CA ARG A 209 34.54 -12.17 3.02
C ARG A 209 33.60 -11.82 1.86
N GLU A 210 33.51 -12.67 0.84
CA GLU A 210 32.60 -12.46 -0.31
C GLU A 210 31.14 -12.61 0.09
N ARG A 211 30.84 -13.61 0.93
CA ARG A 211 29.52 -13.83 1.51
C ARG A 211 29.09 -12.64 2.37
N LEU A 212 29.99 -12.11 3.19
CA LEU A 212 29.77 -10.91 3.98
C LEU A 212 29.52 -9.67 3.10
N ALA A 213 30.32 -9.49 2.03
CA ALA A 213 30.11 -8.41 1.07
C ALA A 213 28.76 -8.53 0.33
N ARG A 214 28.33 -9.77 0.01
CA ARG A 214 27.01 -10.05 -0.58
C ARG A 214 25.89 -9.70 0.40
N ALA A 215 25.98 -10.11 1.65
CA ALA A 215 25.01 -9.77 2.70
C ALA A 215 24.87 -8.25 2.86
N ARG A 216 25.99 -7.51 2.87
CA ARG A 216 25.96 -6.03 2.94
C ARG A 216 25.25 -5.40 1.74
N ARG A 217 25.49 -5.89 0.52
CA ARG A 217 24.78 -5.41 -0.68
C ARG A 217 23.28 -5.70 -0.61
N LEU A 218 22.90 -6.90 -0.15
CA LEU A 218 21.49 -7.28 0.01
C LEU A 218 20.77 -6.38 1.02
N LEU A 219 21.39 -6.10 2.18
CA LEU A 219 20.86 -5.14 3.16
C LEU A 219 20.77 -3.72 2.59
N GLY A 220 21.76 -3.29 1.80
CA GLY A 220 21.73 -2.02 1.09
C GLY A 220 20.54 -1.90 0.13
N GLN A 221 20.08 -3.02 -0.42
CA GLN A 221 18.91 -3.09 -1.31
C GLN A 221 17.58 -3.37 -0.57
N GLY A 222 17.60 -3.59 0.75
CA GLY A 222 16.41 -3.93 1.53
C GLY A 222 16.03 -5.43 1.51
N HIS A 223 16.85 -6.28 0.91
CA HIS A 223 16.64 -7.74 0.87
C HIS A 223 17.09 -8.41 2.18
N VAL A 224 16.40 -8.12 3.29
CA VAL A 224 16.78 -8.57 4.64
C VAL A 224 16.71 -10.10 4.76
N GLU A 225 15.69 -10.74 4.20
CA GLU A 225 15.54 -12.21 4.25
C GLU A 225 16.68 -12.95 3.56
N ALA A 226 17.11 -12.46 2.38
CA ALA A 226 18.26 -13.01 1.68
C ALA A 226 19.58 -12.74 2.41
N ALA A 227 19.72 -11.54 3.02
CA ALA A 227 20.88 -11.22 3.83
C ALA A 227 20.97 -12.11 5.09
N LEU A 228 19.86 -12.36 5.77
CA LEU A 228 19.77 -13.27 6.91
C LEU A 228 20.21 -14.69 6.54
N ALA A 229 19.73 -15.21 5.40
CA ALA A 229 20.15 -16.51 4.88
C ALA A 229 21.66 -16.55 4.58
N GLU A 230 22.24 -15.44 4.13
CA GLU A 230 23.68 -15.36 3.90
C GLU A 230 24.45 -15.36 5.23
N VAL A 231 24.03 -14.57 6.22
CA VAL A 231 24.70 -14.48 7.53
C VAL A 231 24.63 -15.79 8.30
N SER A 232 23.50 -16.49 8.28
CA SER A 232 23.33 -17.79 8.96
C SER A 232 24.31 -18.88 8.49
N ARG A 233 24.84 -18.73 7.27
CA ARG A 233 25.82 -19.64 6.65
C ARG A 233 27.26 -19.18 6.82
N LEU A 234 27.50 -18.06 7.50
CA LEU A 234 28.86 -17.61 7.84
C LEU A 234 29.41 -18.45 8.99
N PRO A 235 30.74 -18.69 9.04
CA PRO A 235 31.33 -19.47 10.12
C PRO A 235 31.20 -18.81 11.49
N GLY A 236 31.09 -17.47 11.54
CA GLY A 236 30.88 -16.70 12.76
C GLY A 236 29.40 -16.46 13.11
N ALA A 237 28.45 -17.21 12.54
CA ALA A 237 27.01 -16.94 12.70
C ALA A 237 26.52 -16.91 14.16
N GLN A 238 27.14 -17.71 15.05
CA GLN A 238 26.84 -17.69 16.50
C GLN A 238 27.08 -16.31 17.12
N GLY A 239 28.07 -15.56 16.62
CA GLY A 239 28.35 -14.19 17.06
C GLY A 239 27.32 -13.15 16.60
N ALA A 240 26.31 -13.56 15.82
CA ALA A 240 25.30 -12.69 15.21
C ALA A 240 23.85 -13.07 15.59
N GLU A 241 23.64 -13.91 16.60
CA GLU A 241 22.31 -14.37 17.02
C GLU A 241 21.33 -13.22 17.31
N SER A 242 21.78 -12.17 18.02
CA SER A 242 20.96 -11.00 18.31
C SER A 242 20.52 -10.25 17.05
N TRP A 243 21.44 -10.10 16.09
CA TRP A 243 21.15 -9.47 14.80
C TRP A 243 20.22 -10.33 13.95
N MET A 244 20.43 -11.65 13.94
CA MET A 244 19.56 -12.59 13.21
C MET A 244 18.14 -12.58 13.78
N ALA A 245 17.99 -12.52 15.11
CA ALA A 245 16.69 -12.37 15.78
C ALA A 245 16.02 -11.03 15.42
N ALA A 246 16.77 -9.93 15.43
CA ALA A 246 16.26 -8.61 15.03
C ALA A 246 15.81 -8.60 13.55
N ALA A 247 16.59 -9.20 12.66
CA ALA A 247 16.24 -9.36 11.24
C ALA A 247 14.99 -10.22 11.05
N GLY A 248 14.85 -11.30 11.83
CA GLY A 248 13.65 -12.14 11.85
C GLY A 248 12.40 -11.35 12.23
N ARG A 249 12.44 -10.61 13.35
CA ARG A 249 11.33 -9.73 13.79
C ARG A 249 10.96 -8.69 12.73
N TYR A 250 11.95 -8.10 12.07
CA TYR A 250 11.72 -7.16 10.97
C TYR A 250 10.96 -7.81 9.80
N ILE A 251 11.36 -9.02 9.39
CA ILE A 251 10.71 -9.77 8.31
C ILE A 251 9.28 -10.15 8.68
N GLU A 252 9.08 -10.67 9.91
CA GLU A 252 7.75 -11.02 10.42
C GLU A 252 6.81 -9.82 10.44
N THR A 253 7.30 -8.67 10.91
CA THR A 253 6.56 -7.41 10.91
C THR A 253 6.17 -7.00 9.48
N ARG A 254 7.10 -7.12 8.52
CA ARG A 254 6.81 -6.77 7.11
C ARG A 254 5.76 -7.70 6.51
N ARG A 255 5.88 -9.02 6.75
CA ARG A 255 4.90 -10.01 6.31
C ARG A 255 3.52 -9.75 6.92
N ALA A 256 3.46 -9.40 8.20
CA ALA A 256 2.21 -9.03 8.86
C ALA A 256 1.58 -7.78 8.24
N LEU A 257 2.37 -6.74 7.95
CA LEU A 257 1.88 -5.55 7.24
C LEU A 257 1.32 -5.90 5.85
N ASP A 258 1.96 -6.79 5.12
CA ASP A 258 1.50 -7.22 3.78
C ASP A 258 0.19 -8.03 3.88
N THR A 259 0.04 -8.86 4.91
CA THR A 259 -1.24 -9.54 5.22
C THR A 259 -2.35 -8.54 5.50
N LEU A 260 -2.08 -7.51 6.31
CA LEU A 260 -3.05 -6.46 6.62
C LEU A 260 -3.43 -5.64 5.38
N GLU A 261 -2.47 -5.35 4.51
CA GLU A 261 -2.71 -4.69 3.23
C GLU A 261 -3.63 -5.53 2.34
N ASN A 262 -3.36 -6.82 2.22
CA ASN A 262 -4.22 -7.74 1.46
C ASN A 262 -5.65 -7.80 2.04
N ALA A 263 -5.78 -7.82 3.36
CA ALA A 263 -7.08 -7.79 4.03
C ALA A 263 -7.82 -6.47 3.78
N ALA A 264 -7.11 -5.34 3.79
CA ALA A 264 -7.65 -4.03 3.46
C ALA A 264 -8.12 -3.97 2.00
N ILE A 265 -7.32 -4.43 1.03
CA ILE A 265 -7.70 -4.49 -0.40
C ILE A 265 -8.92 -5.40 -0.60
N ALA A 266 -8.95 -6.54 0.07
CA ALA A 266 -10.06 -7.49 0.02
C ALA A 266 -11.35 -6.96 0.70
N GLY A 267 -11.30 -5.84 1.41
CA GLY A 267 -12.44 -5.26 2.11
C GLY A 267 -12.90 -6.09 3.32
N LYS A 268 -11.99 -6.83 3.96
CA LYS A 268 -12.30 -7.66 5.14
C LYS A 268 -12.35 -6.87 6.45
N ALA A 269 -12.03 -5.58 6.42
CA ALA A 269 -12.08 -4.73 7.60
C ALA A 269 -13.51 -4.57 8.12
N GLU A 270 -13.68 -4.48 9.45
CA GLU A 270 -14.98 -4.25 10.05
C GLU A 270 -15.58 -2.92 9.57
N PRO A 271 -16.88 -2.89 9.22
CA PRO A 271 -17.54 -1.70 8.73
C PRO A 271 -17.63 -0.60 9.80
N VAL A 272 -17.66 0.66 9.34
CA VAL A 272 -17.73 1.84 10.23
C VAL A 272 -19.03 1.75 11.05
N PRO A 273 -19.04 2.06 12.36
CA PRO A 273 -20.28 2.25 13.11
C PRO A 273 -21.18 3.27 12.39
N GLY A 274 -22.40 2.85 12.00
CA GLY A 274 -23.30 3.62 11.14
C GLY A 274 -23.54 3.02 9.74
N ALA A 275 -22.63 2.18 9.24
CA ALA A 275 -22.87 1.29 8.10
C ALA A 275 -23.55 -0.03 8.51
N ARG A 276 -23.70 -0.25 9.83
CA ARG A 276 -24.50 -1.35 10.38
C ARG A 276 -25.97 -0.97 10.26
N THR A 277 -26.73 -1.78 9.53
CA THR A 277 -28.19 -1.68 9.45
C THR A 277 -28.81 -1.66 10.86
N PRO A 278 -29.84 -0.86 11.13
CA PRO A 278 -30.79 -1.24 12.17
C PRO A 278 -31.34 -2.61 11.77
N THR A 279 -31.10 -3.63 12.58
CA THR A 279 -31.83 -4.90 12.47
C THR A 279 -33.32 -4.56 12.41
N PRO A 280 -34.08 -5.07 11.43
CA PRO A 280 -35.52 -4.89 11.44
C PRO A 280 -36.02 -5.35 12.81
N ALA A 281 -36.67 -4.46 13.57
CA ALA A 281 -37.32 -4.85 14.80
C ALA A 281 -38.23 -6.03 14.48
N ALA A 282 -38.02 -7.16 15.17
CA ALA A 282 -38.88 -8.32 15.03
C ALA A 282 -40.33 -7.85 15.17
N PRO A 283 -41.26 -8.26 14.29
CA PRO A 283 -42.65 -7.87 14.42
C PRO A 283 -43.13 -8.31 15.80
N THR A 284 -43.50 -7.35 16.64
CA THR A 284 -44.16 -7.60 17.92
C THR A 284 -45.39 -8.44 17.60
N ALA A 285 -45.37 -9.71 18.01
CA ALA A 285 -46.52 -10.59 17.85
C ALA A 285 -47.74 -9.89 18.48
N PRO A 286 -48.91 -9.87 17.82
CA PRO A 286 -50.10 -9.30 18.43
C PRO A 286 -50.39 -10.07 19.71
N ALA A 287 -50.57 -9.33 20.81
CA ALA A 287 -51.03 -9.87 22.08
C ALA A 287 -52.32 -10.64 21.81
N GLN A 288 -52.29 -11.95 22.01
CA GLN A 288 -53.49 -12.76 22.03
C GLN A 288 -54.30 -12.31 23.25
N ASP A 289 -55.39 -11.59 22.99
CA ASP A 289 -56.42 -11.34 23.99
C ASP A 289 -56.86 -12.69 24.54
N ILE A 290 -56.53 -12.92 25.81
CA ILE A 290 -57.00 -14.06 26.57
C ILE A 290 -58.45 -13.77 26.90
N GLN A 291 -59.37 -14.13 25.99
CA GLN A 291 -60.77 -14.33 26.33
C GLN A 291 -60.83 -15.54 27.27
N GLY A 292 -60.85 -15.26 28.57
CA GLY A 292 -61.17 -16.22 29.62
C GLY A 292 -62.59 -15.95 30.13
N GLU A 293 -63.38 -17.01 30.14
CA GLU A 293 -64.75 -17.17 30.64
C GLU A 293 -65.02 -16.59 32.05
#